data_AF-A0A3P8B1I1-F1
#
_entry.id   AF-A0A3P8B1I1-F1
#
_cell.length_a   1.000
_cell.length_b   1.000
_cell.length_c   1.000
_cell.angle_alpha   90.00
_cell.angle_beta   90.00
_cell.angle_gamma   90.00
#
_symmetry.space_group_name_H-M   'P 1'
#
loop_
_entity.id
_entity.type
_entity.pdbx_description
1 polymer ?
#
loop_
_entity_poly.entity_id
_entity_poly.type
_entity_poly.pdbx_seq_one_letter_code
_entity_poly.pdbx_strand_id
1 'polypeptide(L)'
;MYLLIQLLLLCCVAEARQTCSWEVSWVTALVSYLAYESRHFRSINDLLAKPALVPVGVQYIYNTVVDELEKNPERRFSFAETGFLWRWYSDHSDFEKHKFQKLVRTGQIELIGGGWVQNDEATSHYIDLIDQMTFGLRVLRPIFLVHHRWPAVSKVRLQKLEQVFGECGKPEVAWQIDPFGHSKEQANLFAMMGYTSMFFARQHYLEREARLQNKSLEFIWNTSEDLKTQILGGAFFQGDYEPPKGFCFDTLCGDDPIMDNPDLEGYNVDEKIAAFVAHVKRQASFLRSSHVMLLMGSDFQYTNANAWYTNLDKLLHHVNRNSSHGVRVFYSTPSCYVKGLTESSSTHLPTKNDDFFPYASSNISYWTGYFTSRPTFKRMIREASSLLQLAKQLDALADLGPEDDADVETMSRASALVQHHDAVTGTAKENVTRDYEKRLANAMREGEVVVNDFLKKVYSKRDVKPPRHYLCPLINETVCNVIKDESTFAVTVFNSNSRQLTNTVTIPYYSKQVMVKNATGGRVPVQLVKTFQVESLNNDNRAPYELLLPVEVGPLGYATYIVDNSTSV
;
A
#
# COMPACT_ATOMS: atom_id res chain seq x y z
N MET A 1 -20.99 32.37 -8.49
CA MET A 1 -20.76 30.90 -8.37
C MET A 1 -19.29 30.51 -8.59
N TYR A 2 -18.57 31.09 -9.56
CA TYR A 2 -17.12 30.86 -9.75
C TYR A 2 -16.22 31.37 -8.61
N LEU A 3 -16.60 32.47 -7.93
CA LEU A 3 -15.85 32.98 -6.76
C LEU A 3 -15.93 32.09 -5.51
N LEU A 4 -17.05 31.38 -5.32
CA LEU A 4 -17.26 30.53 -4.13
C LEU A 4 -16.39 29.27 -4.15
N ILE A 5 -16.14 28.71 -5.34
CA ILE A 5 -15.30 27.51 -5.51
C ILE A 5 -13.81 27.86 -5.32
N GLN A 6 -13.37 29.05 -5.76
CA GLN A 6 -12.01 29.53 -5.47
C GLN A 6 -11.80 29.85 -3.98
N LEU A 7 -12.80 30.39 -3.29
CA LEU A 7 -12.74 30.61 -1.83
C LEU A 7 -12.69 29.28 -1.04
N LEU A 8 -13.42 28.25 -1.46
CA LEU A 8 -13.37 26.92 -0.85
C LEU A 8 -12.02 26.21 -1.07
N LEU A 9 -11.38 26.40 -2.23
CA LEU A 9 -10.04 25.86 -2.53
C LEU A 9 -8.92 26.58 -1.74
N LEU A 10 -9.07 27.89 -1.49
CA LEU A 10 -8.11 28.69 -0.71
C LEU A 10 -8.23 28.45 0.82
N CYS A 11 -9.43 28.10 1.33
CA CYS A 11 -9.64 27.81 2.76
C CYS A 11 -8.86 26.58 3.25
N CYS A 12 -8.80 25.47 2.49
CA CYS A 12 -8.06 24.26 2.90
C CYS A 12 -6.57 24.56 3.17
N VAL A 13 -5.96 25.39 2.31
CA VAL A 13 -4.54 25.72 2.39
C VAL A 13 -4.27 26.77 3.48
N ALA A 14 -5.21 27.68 3.77
CA ALA A 14 -4.98 28.75 4.75
C ALA A 14 -5.36 28.38 6.18
N GLU A 15 -6.47 27.66 6.41
CA GLU A 15 -6.97 27.33 7.76
C GLU A 15 -6.23 26.14 8.38
N ALA A 16 -5.91 25.08 7.61
CA ALA A 16 -5.06 23.98 8.10
C ALA A 16 -3.60 24.42 8.31
N ARG A 17 -3.12 25.43 7.55
CA ARG A 17 -1.79 26.04 7.77
C ARG A 17 -1.76 26.99 8.97
N GLN A 18 -2.90 27.51 9.41
CA GLN A 18 -3.03 28.38 10.60
C GLN A 18 -2.84 27.60 11.92
N THR A 19 -2.99 26.27 11.93
CA THR A 19 -2.87 25.47 13.16
C THR A 19 -1.47 24.96 13.49
N CYS A 20 -0.48 25.07 12.60
CA CYS A 20 0.92 24.88 13.00
C CYS A 20 1.44 26.23 13.55
N SER A 21 1.06 26.63 14.77
CA SER A 21 1.48 27.91 15.40
C SER A 21 2.84 27.79 16.09
N TRP A 22 3.78 28.73 15.91
CA TRP A 22 5.12 28.69 16.53
C TRP A 22 5.60 30.04 17.06
N GLU A 23 6.00 30.07 18.34
CA GLU A 23 7.00 30.99 18.91
C GLU A 23 8.18 30.14 19.42
N VAL A 24 9.41 30.60 19.21
CA VAL A 24 10.65 29.80 19.26
C VAL A 24 11.08 29.42 20.69
N SER A 25 11.02 28.12 21.02
CA SER A 25 11.80 27.37 22.02
C SER A 25 11.60 25.86 21.79
N TRP A 26 12.52 24.96 22.20
CA TRP A 26 12.51 23.51 21.89
C TRP A 26 11.12 22.88 21.78
N VAL A 27 10.84 22.19 20.67
CA VAL A 27 9.49 21.74 20.36
C VAL A 27 9.39 20.23 20.19
N THR A 28 8.41 19.63 20.86
CA THR A 28 8.09 18.19 20.76
C THR A 28 6.70 18.00 20.17
N ALA A 29 6.65 17.33 19.02
CA ALA A 29 5.47 16.96 18.26
C ALA A 29 5.04 15.55 18.65
N LEU A 30 3.88 15.39 19.30
CA LEU A 30 3.27 14.07 19.48
C LEU A 30 2.51 13.70 18.20
N VAL A 31 2.98 12.67 17.49
CA VAL A 31 2.31 12.08 16.33
C VAL A 31 1.63 10.79 16.78
N SER A 32 0.32 10.85 16.96
CA SER A 32 -0.52 9.67 17.12
C SER A 32 -0.77 9.04 15.76
N TYR A 33 -0.48 7.75 15.60
CA TYR A 33 -0.72 7.02 14.36
C TYR A 33 -1.10 5.57 14.63
N LEU A 34 -1.52 4.90 13.57
CA LEU A 34 -1.85 3.49 13.56
C LEU A 34 -0.90 2.73 12.61
N ALA A 35 -0.25 1.69 13.13
CA ALA A 35 0.45 0.68 12.34
C ALA A 35 -0.43 -0.57 12.23
N TYR A 36 -0.59 -1.11 11.03
CA TYR A 36 -1.30 -2.39 10.83
C TYR A 36 -0.31 -3.48 10.44
N GLU A 37 -0.25 -4.53 11.25
CA GLU A 37 0.46 -5.76 10.89
C GLU A 37 -0.54 -6.86 10.50
N SER A 38 -0.26 -7.61 9.42
CA SER A 38 -1.03 -8.83 9.15
C SER A 38 -0.43 -10.07 9.82
N ARG A 39 0.81 -9.94 10.34
CA ARG A 39 1.58 -10.99 11.04
C ARG A 39 0.83 -11.75 12.12
N HIS A 40 -0.12 -11.11 12.81
CA HIS A 40 -0.82 -11.72 13.95
C HIS A 40 -2.23 -12.27 13.67
N PHE A 41 -2.84 -11.96 12.53
CA PHE A 41 -4.30 -12.01 12.39
C PHE A 41 -4.84 -13.12 11.46
N ARG A 42 -6.16 -13.15 11.28
CA ARG A 42 -6.84 -13.87 10.17
C ARG A 42 -7.09 -12.85 9.04
N SER A 43 -7.77 -13.26 7.98
CA SER A 43 -8.20 -12.41 6.85
C SER A 43 -8.60 -10.98 7.27
N ILE A 44 -8.43 -9.98 6.41
CA ILE A 44 -8.90 -8.59 6.69
C ILE A 44 -10.39 -8.52 7.06
N ASN A 45 -11.19 -9.52 6.68
CA ASN A 45 -12.59 -9.62 7.10
C ASN A 45 -12.77 -10.01 8.56
N ASP A 46 -11.83 -10.77 9.14
CA ASP A 46 -11.90 -11.26 10.52
C ASP A 46 -11.40 -10.22 11.54
N LEU A 47 -10.54 -9.27 11.13
CA LEU A 47 -10.11 -8.11 11.92
C LEU A 47 -11.28 -7.22 12.40
N LEU A 48 -12.49 -7.44 11.89
CA LEU A 48 -13.69 -6.68 12.27
C LEU A 48 -14.75 -7.53 12.99
N ALA A 49 -14.57 -8.85 13.13
CA ALA A 49 -15.72 -9.72 13.39
C ALA A 49 -15.55 -10.85 14.42
N LYS A 50 -14.35 -11.28 14.85
CA LYS A 50 -14.23 -12.42 15.79
C LYS A 50 -13.19 -12.26 16.91
N PRO A 51 -13.54 -12.48 18.20
CA PRO A 51 -12.71 -12.07 19.35
C PRO A 51 -11.59 -13.06 19.75
N ALA A 52 -11.46 -14.20 19.07
CA ALA A 52 -10.88 -15.39 19.71
C ALA A 52 -9.35 -15.45 19.82
N LEU A 53 -8.58 -14.48 19.30
CA LEU A 53 -7.12 -14.51 19.40
C LEU A 53 -6.45 -13.18 19.73
N VAL A 54 -7.06 -12.03 19.45
CA VAL A 54 -6.66 -10.69 19.95
C VAL A 54 -7.93 -9.82 19.97
N PRO A 55 -8.27 -9.11 21.07
CA PRO A 55 -9.50 -8.33 21.17
C PRO A 55 -9.37 -6.96 20.47
N VAL A 56 -8.84 -6.93 19.26
CA VAL A 56 -8.59 -5.68 18.53
C VAL A 56 -9.25 -5.71 17.16
N GLY A 57 -9.91 -4.60 16.82
CA GLY A 57 -10.49 -4.40 15.50
C GLY A 57 -10.37 -2.96 15.04
N VAL A 58 -9.95 -2.80 13.79
CA VAL A 58 -9.65 -1.50 13.17
C VAL A 58 -10.82 -0.53 13.23
N GLN A 59 -12.05 -1.03 13.09
CA GLN A 59 -13.26 -0.20 13.21
C GLN A 59 -13.36 0.52 14.56
N TYR A 60 -12.95 -0.13 15.65
CA TYR A 60 -13.02 0.47 16.99
C TYR A 60 -12.03 1.62 17.13
N ILE A 61 -10.87 1.50 16.47
CA ILE A 61 -9.86 2.56 16.46
C ILE A 61 -10.40 3.79 15.74
N TYR A 62 -10.94 3.64 14.53
CA TYR A 62 -11.57 4.77 13.82
C TYR A 62 -12.70 5.41 14.64
N ASN A 63 -13.61 4.60 15.20
CA ASN A 63 -14.74 5.12 15.97
C ASN A 63 -14.27 5.93 17.18
N THR A 64 -13.40 5.35 18.02
CA THR A 64 -12.98 6.02 19.26
C THR A 64 -12.06 7.20 19.00
N VAL A 65 -11.20 7.14 17.97
CA VAL A 65 -10.37 8.30 17.58
C VAL A 65 -11.24 9.44 17.09
N VAL A 66 -12.21 9.20 16.20
CA VAL A 66 -13.13 10.24 15.72
C VAL A 66 -13.86 10.90 16.89
N ASP A 67 -14.41 10.09 17.81
CA ASP A 67 -15.12 10.59 19.00
C ASP A 67 -14.22 11.44 19.90
N GLU A 68 -12.96 11.02 20.13
CA GLU A 68 -12.03 11.78 20.97
C GLU A 68 -11.52 13.06 20.30
N LEU A 69 -11.36 13.07 18.97
CA LEU A 69 -11.00 14.27 18.23
C LEU A 69 -12.13 15.31 18.23
N GLU A 70 -13.40 14.91 18.19
CA GLU A 70 -14.53 15.84 18.30
C GLU A 70 -14.59 16.57 19.66
N LYS A 71 -14.05 15.96 20.72
CA LYS A 71 -14.07 16.52 22.07
C LYS A 71 -13.06 17.64 22.29
N ASN A 72 -11.97 17.68 21.53
CA ASN A 72 -10.92 18.67 21.71
C ASN A 72 -10.24 19.03 20.36
N PRO A 73 -10.36 20.29 19.88
CA PRO A 73 -9.83 20.72 18.59
C PRO A 73 -8.31 20.73 18.51
N GLU A 74 -7.58 20.64 19.63
CA GLU A 74 -6.11 20.56 19.65
C GLU A 74 -5.60 19.15 19.37
N ARG A 75 -6.42 18.11 19.58
CA ARG A 75 -6.00 16.72 19.36
C ARG A 75 -5.74 16.46 17.88
N ARG A 76 -4.74 15.62 17.60
CA ARG A 76 -4.33 15.21 16.25
C ARG A 76 -4.25 13.69 16.15
N PHE A 77 -4.42 13.15 14.94
CA PHE A 77 -4.17 11.76 14.60
C PHE A 77 -3.77 11.61 13.13
N SER A 78 -2.98 10.58 12.80
CA SER A 78 -2.61 10.27 11.42
C SER A 78 -2.95 8.82 11.04
N PHE A 79 -3.61 8.64 9.89
CA PHE A 79 -3.94 7.31 9.33
C PHE A 79 -3.14 7.06 8.05
N ALA A 80 -2.55 5.86 7.90
CA ALA A 80 -1.69 5.54 6.75
C ALA A 80 -2.37 4.70 5.64
N GLU A 81 -3.09 3.65 6.03
CA GLU A 81 -3.57 2.61 5.12
C GLU A 81 -5.01 2.89 4.66
N THR A 82 -5.13 3.29 3.40
CA THR A 82 -6.43 3.66 2.82
C THR A 82 -7.36 2.48 2.62
N GLY A 83 -6.85 1.24 2.54
CA GLY A 83 -7.69 0.05 2.41
C GLY A 83 -8.62 -0.15 3.61
N PHE A 84 -8.12 0.08 4.83
CA PHE A 84 -8.94 0.05 6.03
C PHE A 84 -9.82 1.29 6.15
N LEU A 85 -9.31 2.48 5.83
CA LEU A 85 -10.10 3.70 5.79
C LEU A 85 -11.30 3.54 4.88
N TRP A 86 -11.09 3.04 3.65
CA TRP A 86 -12.14 2.84 2.67
C TRP A 86 -13.23 1.90 3.17
N ARG A 87 -12.83 0.80 3.82
CA ARG A 87 -13.77 -0.15 4.39
C ARG A 87 -14.60 0.47 5.51
N TRP A 88 -13.95 1.11 6.48
CA TRP A 88 -14.64 1.82 7.56
C TRP A 88 -15.57 2.88 6.97
N TYR A 89 -15.06 3.74 6.11
CA TYR A 89 -15.80 4.83 5.50
C TYR A 89 -17.01 4.35 4.69
N SER A 90 -16.90 3.23 3.96
CA SER A 90 -18.01 2.67 3.16
C SER A 90 -19.14 2.11 4.01
N ASP A 91 -18.81 1.52 5.17
CA ASP A 91 -19.77 0.83 6.03
C ASP A 91 -20.50 1.77 7.03
N HIS A 92 -20.06 3.03 7.14
CA HIS A 92 -20.59 3.99 8.12
C HIS A 92 -21.64 4.94 7.55
N SER A 93 -22.48 5.49 8.44
CA SER A 93 -23.54 6.44 8.08
C SER A 93 -22.98 7.75 7.52
N ASP A 94 -23.79 8.48 6.76
CA ASP A 94 -23.37 9.78 6.23
C ASP A 94 -23.01 10.77 7.35
N PHE A 95 -23.67 10.70 8.51
CA PHE A 95 -23.32 11.53 9.66
C PHE A 95 -21.86 11.31 10.11
N GLU A 96 -21.46 10.05 10.29
CA GLU A 96 -20.10 9.65 10.69
C GLU A 96 -19.07 10.04 9.61
N LYS A 97 -19.42 9.86 8.33
CA LYS A 97 -18.58 10.32 7.20
C LYS A 97 -18.34 11.83 7.25
N HIS A 98 -19.37 12.63 7.52
CA HIS A 98 -19.23 14.09 7.60
C HIS A 98 -18.36 14.54 8.78
N LYS A 99 -18.43 13.84 9.93
CA LYS A 99 -17.52 14.08 11.05
C LYS A 99 -16.07 13.84 10.65
N PHE A 100 -15.78 12.69 10.07
CA PHE A 100 -14.43 12.36 9.61
C PHE A 100 -13.92 13.37 8.58
N GLN A 101 -14.75 13.74 7.59
CA GLN A 101 -14.41 14.81 6.63
C GLN A 101 -14.11 16.15 7.30
N LYS A 102 -14.90 16.55 8.29
CA LYS A 102 -14.65 17.78 9.05
C LYS A 102 -13.29 17.72 9.73
N LEU A 103 -12.96 16.62 10.41
CA LEU A 103 -11.68 16.43 11.10
C LEU A 103 -10.48 16.44 10.16
N VAL A 104 -10.62 15.90 8.94
CA VAL A 104 -9.59 16.01 7.88
C VAL A 104 -9.45 17.47 7.43
N ARG A 105 -10.56 18.17 7.18
CA ARG A 105 -10.54 19.58 6.73
C ARG A 105 -9.97 20.53 7.79
N THR A 106 -10.20 20.26 9.07
CA THR A 106 -9.65 21.06 10.19
C THR A 106 -8.22 20.69 10.54
N GLY A 107 -7.62 19.71 9.85
CA GLY A 107 -6.25 19.24 10.12
C GLY A 107 -6.12 18.43 11.41
N GLN A 108 -7.22 18.03 12.04
CA GLN A 108 -7.20 17.12 13.19
C GLN A 108 -6.83 15.69 12.80
N ILE A 109 -7.21 15.28 11.58
CA ILE A 109 -6.77 14.03 10.97
C ILE A 109 -5.87 14.37 9.78
N GLU A 110 -4.64 13.86 9.78
CA GLU A 110 -3.79 13.83 8.60
C GLU A 110 -3.82 12.44 7.97
N LEU A 111 -3.98 12.38 6.65
CA LEU A 111 -3.79 11.15 5.90
C LEU A 111 -2.34 11.12 5.44
N ILE A 112 -1.56 10.18 5.94
CA ILE A 112 -0.14 9.99 5.62
C ILE A 112 0.01 8.69 4.83
N GLY A 113 1.16 8.42 4.21
CA GLY A 113 1.27 7.27 3.33
C GLY A 113 0.27 7.42 2.17
N GLY A 114 -0.88 6.77 2.21
CA GLY A 114 -1.96 6.96 1.23
C GLY A 114 -2.11 5.84 0.20
N GLY A 115 -1.21 4.84 0.26
CA GLY A 115 -1.39 3.59 -0.45
C GLY A 115 -2.58 2.80 0.07
N TRP A 116 -3.03 1.82 -0.71
CA TRP A 116 -4.01 0.85 -0.23
C TRP A 116 -3.51 0.11 1.01
N VAL A 117 -2.20 -0.13 1.05
CA VAL A 117 -1.44 -0.75 2.14
C VAL A 117 -0.10 -0.01 2.31
N GLN A 118 0.56 -0.21 3.45
CA GLN A 118 2.00 0.03 3.57
C GLN A 118 2.72 -1.15 2.91
N ASN A 119 3.22 -0.94 1.69
CA ASN A 119 3.80 -2.00 0.87
C ASN A 119 5.18 -2.44 1.36
N ASP A 120 5.60 -3.65 0.98
CA ASP A 120 7.01 -4.05 1.04
C ASP A 120 7.84 -3.26 0.03
N GLU A 121 9.12 -3.07 0.33
CA GLU A 121 10.07 -2.35 -0.51
C GLU A 121 11.13 -3.25 -1.19
N ALA A 122 11.27 -4.52 -0.76
CA ALA A 122 12.26 -5.44 -1.35
C ALA A 122 11.68 -6.38 -2.42
N THR A 123 10.52 -6.97 -2.15
CA THR A 123 9.91 -8.03 -2.96
C THR A 123 8.69 -7.56 -3.77
N SER A 124 8.38 -6.27 -3.73
CA SER A 124 7.38 -5.62 -4.59
C SER A 124 7.98 -5.20 -5.93
N HIS A 125 7.17 -5.22 -7.00
CA HIS A 125 7.58 -4.68 -8.30
C HIS A 125 7.05 -3.25 -8.45
N TYR A 126 7.82 -2.35 -9.07
CA TYR A 126 7.46 -0.93 -9.16
C TYR A 126 6.09 -0.67 -9.80
N ILE A 127 5.65 -1.51 -10.74
CA ILE A 127 4.29 -1.43 -11.32
C ILE A 127 3.23 -1.65 -10.23
N ASP A 128 3.42 -2.66 -9.37
CA ASP A 128 2.48 -2.99 -8.30
C ASP A 128 2.48 -1.91 -7.21
N LEU A 129 3.65 -1.30 -6.96
CA LEU A 129 3.80 -0.14 -6.07
C LEU A 129 3.00 1.06 -6.59
N ILE A 130 3.17 1.40 -7.87
CA ILE A 130 2.42 2.48 -8.51
C ILE A 130 0.93 2.17 -8.52
N ASP A 131 0.53 0.93 -8.80
CA ASP A 131 -0.87 0.53 -8.85
C ASP A 131 -1.54 0.59 -7.48
N GLN A 132 -0.91 0.08 -6.42
CA GLN A 132 -1.47 0.11 -5.07
C GLN A 132 -1.55 1.55 -4.53
N MET A 133 -0.53 2.37 -4.81
CA MET A 133 -0.52 3.81 -4.48
C MET A 133 -1.60 4.54 -5.27
N THR A 134 -1.72 4.28 -6.58
CA THR A 134 -2.74 4.89 -7.43
C THR A 134 -4.13 4.51 -6.94
N PHE A 135 -4.34 3.25 -6.53
CA PHE A 135 -5.62 2.79 -6.03
C PHE A 135 -5.98 3.49 -4.71
N GLY A 136 -5.08 3.51 -3.73
CA GLY A 136 -5.29 4.20 -2.45
C GLY A 136 -5.38 5.74 -2.57
N LEU A 137 -4.58 6.33 -3.45
CA LEU A 137 -4.60 7.76 -3.70
C LEU A 137 -5.76 8.21 -4.57
N ARG A 138 -6.29 7.41 -5.50
CA ARG A 138 -7.56 7.75 -6.21
C ARG A 138 -8.74 7.66 -5.28
N VAL A 139 -8.64 6.74 -4.33
CA VAL A 139 -9.47 6.77 -3.14
C VAL A 139 -9.25 8.18 -2.53
N LEU A 140 -8.06 8.74 -2.28
CA LEU A 140 -7.91 10.07 -1.63
C LEU A 140 -7.94 11.40 -2.44
N ARG A 141 -7.60 11.46 -3.74
CA ARG A 141 -7.02 12.65 -4.41
C ARG A 141 -7.89 13.19 -5.56
N PRO A 142 -7.90 14.52 -5.78
CA PRO A 142 -8.43 15.09 -7.01
C PRO A 142 -7.67 14.84 -8.31
N ILE A 143 -8.40 14.46 -9.38
CA ILE A 143 -7.91 14.47 -10.77
C ILE A 143 -8.51 15.65 -11.53
N PHE A 144 -7.77 16.75 -11.58
CA PHE A 144 -7.86 17.72 -12.66
C PHE A 144 -7.36 17.08 -13.96
N LEU A 145 -8.26 16.44 -14.70
CA LEU A 145 -8.12 16.33 -16.15
C LEU A 145 -9.08 17.33 -16.77
N VAL A 146 -8.54 18.52 -17.05
CA VAL A 146 -9.12 19.43 -18.03
C VAL A 146 -9.03 18.74 -19.39
N HIS A 147 -10.10 18.06 -19.79
CA HIS A 147 -10.45 17.86 -21.19
C HIS A 147 -11.89 18.31 -21.37
N HIS A 148 -12.03 19.61 -21.65
CA HIS A 148 -13.21 20.15 -22.30
C HIS A 148 -13.34 19.47 -23.66
N ARG A 149 -14.17 18.41 -23.73
CA ARG A 149 -15.00 17.97 -24.87
C ARG A 149 -15.24 16.45 -24.82
N TRP A 150 -16.09 16.02 -23.88
CA TRP A 150 -16.79 14.74 -23.99
C TRP A 150 -18.27 14.95 -23.65
N PRO A 151 -19.22 14.56 -24.53
CA PRO A 151 -20.64 14.70 -24.27
C PRO A 151 -21.07 13.69 -23.19
N ALA A 152 -21.97 14.13 -22.33
CA ALA A 152 -22.49 13.38 -21.20
C ALA A 152 -23.30 12.16 -21.62
N VAL A 153 -22.69 10.97 -21.58
CA VAL A 153 -23.38 9.68 -21.40
C VAL A 153 -22.44 8.78 -20.57
N SER A 154 -22.98 8.10 -19.56
CA SER A 154 -22.28 7.19 -18.63
C SER A 154 -21.50 7.86 -17.48
N LYS A 155 -22.22 8.50 -16.55
CA LYS A 155 -21.71 8.89 -15.23
C LYS A 155 -21.99 7.78 -14.20
N VAL A 156 -21.21 6.71 -14.26
CA VAL A 156 -20.85 5.91 -13.07
C VAL A 156 -19.33 5.88 -13.05
N ARG A 157 -18.73 7.02 -12.70
CA ARG A 157 -17.27 7.11 -12.54
C ARG A 157 -16.95 6.77 -11.10
N LEU A 158 -16.03 5.84 -10.92
CA LEU A 158 -15.32 5.49 -9.69
C LEU A 158 -14.78 6.77 -9.00
N GLN A 159 -15.65 7.39 -8.22
CA GLN A 159 -15.38 8.50 -7.31
C GLN A 159 -15.33 7.88 -5.94
N LYS A 160 -14.16 7.85 -5.30
CA LYS A 160 -14.09 7.22 -3.98
C LYS A 160 -13.72 8.18 -2.83
N LEU A 161 -12.79 9.13 -2.94
CA LEU A 161 -12.65 10.18 -1.89
C LEU A 161 -12.09 11.55 -2.35
N GLU A 162 -11.77 11.76 -3.64
CA GLU A 162 -11.56 13.10 -4.23
C GLU A 162 -12.68 14.08 -3.83
N GLN A 163 -13.93 13.63 -4.03
CA GLN A 163 -15.13 14.40 -3.72
C GLN A 163 -15.38 14.53 -2.21
N VAL A 164 -14.72 13.69 -1.42
CA VAL A 164 -14.96 13.54 0.01
C VAL A 164 -14.04 14.46 0.81
N PHE A 165 -12.72 14.41 0.53
CA PHE A 165 -11.71 15.12 1.32
C PHE A 165 -11.07 16.34 0.62
N GLY A 166 -11.14 16.43 -0.71
CA GLY A 166 -10.53 17.54 -1.46
C GLY A 166 -9.01 17.63 -1.26
N GLU A 167 -8.45 18.85 -1.37
CA GLU A 167 -7.00 19.08 -1.20
C GLU A 167 -6.48 18.68 0.18
N CYS A 168 -7.29 18.83 1.23
CA CYS A 168 -6.90 18.45 2.60
C CYS A 168 -6.74 16.93 2.80
N GLY A 169 -7.24 16.10 1.88
CA GLY A 169 -7.09 14.64 1.93
C GLY A 169 -5.82 14.12 1.25
N LYS A 170 -5.02 15.00 0.62
CA LYS A 170 -3.82 14.60 -0.12
C LYS A 170 -2.65 14.40 0.86
N PRO A 171 -2.08 13.18 0.96
CA PRO A 171 -0.88 12.96 1.76
C PRO A 171 0.33 13.71 1.20
N GLU A 172 1.08 14.37 2.08
CA GLU A 172 2.37 14.99 1.75
C GLU A 172 3.56 14.17 2.28
N VAL A 173 3.31 13.35 3.30
CA VAL A 173 4.32 12.56 4.00
C VAL A 173 4.13 11.07 3.71
N ALA A 174 5.17 10.44 3.17
CA ALA A 174 5.22 8.99 3.03
C ALA A 174 5.56 8.37 4.39
N TRP A 175 4.81 7.34 4.76
CA TRP A 175 4.93 6.65 6.04
C TRP A 175 5.23 5.19 5.77
N GLN A 176 6.46 4.76 6.05
CA GLN A 176 6.98 3.41 5.78
C GLN A 176 7.64 2.88 7.05
N ILE A 177 6.86 2.76 8.12
CA ILE A 177 7.42 2.48 9.46
C ILE A 177 7.79 1.02 9.67
N ASP A 178 7.18 0.10 8.92
CA ASP A 178 7.28 -1.34 9.14
C ASP A 178 7.86 -2.18 7.97
N PRO A 179 8.13 -1.69 6.74
CA PRO A 179 8.91 -2.47 5.76
C PRO A 179 10.30 -2.85 6.29
N PHE A 180 10.80 -4.02 5.92
CA PHE A 180 12.03 -4.60 6.48
C PHE A 180 13.29 -4.14 5.74
N GLY A 181 13.56 -2.84 5.82
CA GLY A 181 14.54 -2.12 5.01
C GLY A 181 13.85 -1.28 3.93
N HIS A 182 14.58 -0.31 3.37
CA HIS A 182 13.99 0.72 2.51
C HIS A 182 14.74 0.90 1.20
N SER A 183 13.98 0.97 0.11
CA SER A 183 14.43 1.06 -1.26
C SER A 183 14.66 2.51 -1.68
N LYS A 184 15.80 2.79 -2.32
CA LYS A 184 16.02 4.07 -3.02
C LYS A 184 14.96 4.32 -4.10
N GLU A 185 14.52 3.27 -4.79
CA GLU A 185 13.50 3.38 -5.83
C GLU A 185 12.11 3.69 -5.25
N GLN A 186 11.75 3.14 -4.08
CA GLN A 186 10.51 3.52 -3.40
C GLN A 186 10.51 5.01 -3.05
N ALA A 187 11.62 5.53 -2.52
CA ALA A 187 11.77 6.95 -2.23
C ALA A 187 11.69 7.80 -3.50
N ASN A 188 12.27 7.34 -4.62
CA ASN A 188 12.15 7.99 -5.93
C ASN A 188 10.70 8.07 -6.41
N LEU A 189 9.96 6.96 -6.32
CA LEU A 189 8.56 6.91 -6.68
C LEU A 189 7.72 7.89 -5.82
N PHE A 190 7.96 7.97 -4.51
CA PHE A 190 7.29 8.95 -3.66
C PHE A 190 7.61 10.40 -4.06
N ALA A 191 8.89 10.70 -4.35
CA ALA A 191 9.28 12.03 -4.85
C ALA A 191 8.56 12.37 -6.17
N MET A 192 8.49 11.42 -7.11
CA MET A 192 7.78 11.58 -8.38
C MET A 192 6.25 11.71 -8.20
N MET A 193 5.68 11.08 -7.18
CA MET A 193 4.26 11.23 -6.80
C MET A 193 3.96 12.58 -6.13
N GLY A 194 4.99 13.35 -5.78
CA GLY A 194 4.88 14.68 -5.18
C GLY A 194 4.85 14.71 -3.66
N TYR A 195 5.33 13.65 -3.00
CA TYR A 195 5.57 13.65 -1.56
C TYR A 195 6.78 14.51 -1.22
N THR A 196 6.72 15.19 -0.09
CA THR A 196 7.79 16.08 0.37
C THR A 196 8.77 15.36 1.29
N SER A 197 8.32 14.29 1.94
CA SER A 197 9.11 13.56 2.93
C SER A 197 8.73 12.08 3.01
N MET A 198 9.64 11.27 3.53
CA MET A 198 9.46 9.85 3.84
C MET A 198 10.07 9.53 5.20
N PHE A 199 9.28 8.92 6.08
CA PHE A 199 9.73 8.47 7.40
C PHE A 199 9.62 6.97 7.57
N PHE A 200 10.58 6.40 8.29
CA PHE A 200 10.67 4.96 8.51
C PHE A 200 11.43 4.59 9.80
N ALA A 201 11.22 3.37 10.28
CA ALA A 201 11.87 2.87 11.49
C ALA A 201 13.05 1.91 11.22
N ARG A 202 12.88 0.97 10.28
CA ARG A 202 13.70 -0.23 10.18
C ARG A 202 14.91 -0.04 9.26
N GLN A 203 16.04 0.27 9.88
CA GLN A 203 17.37 0.33 9.23
C GLN A 203 18.37 -0.57 9.94
N HIS A 204 19.48 -0.91 9.29
CA HIS A 204 20.53 -1.74 9.89
C HIS A 204 21.00 -1.15 11.24
N TYR A 205 21.18 -1.98 12.27
CA TYR A 205 21.50 -1.48 13.63
C TYR A 205 22.78 -0.62 13.67
N LEU A 206 23.84 -1.02 12.96
CA LEU A 206 25.07 -0.22 12.81
C LEU A 206 24.86 1.11 12.05
N GLU A 207 23.98 1.11 11.03
CA GLU A 207 23.62 2.34 10.31
C GLU A 207 22.91 3.31 11.27
N ARG A 208 22.01 2.81 12.11
CA ARG A 208 21.38 3.60 13.16
C ARG A 208 22.40 4.17 14.15
N GLU A 209 23.32 3.35 14.64
CA GLU A 209 24.38 3.81 15.57
C GLU A 209 25.22 4.93 14.95
N ALA A 210 25.65 4.77 13.70
CA ALA A 210 26.40 5.80 12.97
C ALA A 210 25.58 7.08 12.78
N ARG A 211 24.29 6.96 12.45
CA ARG A 211 23.40 8.11 12.25
C ARG A 211 23.10 8.88 13.53
N LEU A 212 22.98 8.18 14.66
CA LEU A 212 22.88 8.81 15.97
C LEU A 212 24.15 9.64 16.24
N GLN A 213 25.33 9.02 16.12
CA GLN A 213 26.61 9.70 16.37
C GLN A 213 26.82 10.93 15.46
N ASN A 214 26.44 10.83 14.18
CA ASN A 214 26.67 11.87 13.18
C ASN A 214 25.49 12.86 13.02
N LYS A 215 24.45 12.72 13.85
CA LYS A 215 23.21 13.50 13.80
C LYS A 215 22.63 13.54 12.38
N SER A 216 22.45 12.37 11.79
CA SER A 216 21.99 12.18 10.39
C SER A 216 20.75 11.29 10.29
N LEU A 217 19.93 11.25 11.34
CA LEU A 217 18.59 10.64 11.30
C LEU A 217 17.66 11.35 10.32
N GLU A 218 17.78 12.67 10.22
CA GLU A 218 17.14 13.52 9.21
C GLU A 218 18.15 13.78 8.10
N PHE A 219 17.74 13.63 6.83
CA PHE A 219 18.64 13.76 5.69
C PHE A 219 17.88 14.13 4.40
N ILE A 220 18.59 14.62 3.40
CA ILE A 220 18.08 14.71 2.03
C ILE A 220 18.49 13.44 1.30
N TRP A 221 17.50 12.66 0.88
CA TRP A 221 17.74 11.44 0.10
C TRP A 221 17.78 11.80 -1.38
N ASN A 222 18.92 11.60 -2.02
CA ASN A 222 19.06 11.67 -3.47
C ASN A 222 18.52 10.37 -4.07
N THR A 223 17.30 10.42 -4.58
CA THR A 223 16.52 9.22 -4.93
C THR A 223 16.76 8.75 -6.35
N SER A 224 17.19 9.62 -7.26
CA SER A 224 17.60 9.23 -8.61
C SER A 224 18.66 10.18 -9.15
N GLU A 225 19.72 9.62 -9.71
CA GLU A 225 20.78 10.40 -10.37
C GLU A 225 20.31 10.90 -11.74
N ASP A 226 19.59 10.05 -12.48
CA ASP A 226 19.09 10.37 -13.82
C ASP A 226 17.98 11.43 -13.78
N LEU A 227 17.01 11.26 -12.86
CA LEU A 227 15.89 12.19 -12.72
C LEU A 227 16.22 13.37 -11.79
N LYS A 228 17.36 13.32 -11.09
CA LYS A 228 17.79 14.32 -10.09
C LYS A 228 16.72 14.59 -9.03
N THR A 229 15.95 13.56 -8.68
CA THR A 229 14.91 13.64 -7.65
C THR A 229 15.52 13.56 -6.26
N GLN A 230 14.88 14.26 -5.32
CA GLN A 230 15.25 14.28 -3.92
C GLN A 230 13.98 14.26 -3.05
N ILE A 231 14.10 13.68 -1.86
CA ILE A 231 13.04 13.72 -0.83
C ILE A 231 13.67 13.89 0.56
N LEU A 232 12.96 14.54 1.48
CA LEU A 232 13.38 14.59 2.87
C LEU A 232 13.17 13.21 3.52
N GLY A 233 14.25 12.59 3.97
CA GLY A 233 14.22 11.31 4.68
C GLY A 233 14.34 11.48 6.18
N GLY A 234 13.62 10.67 6.95
CA GLY A 234 13.72 10.62 8.40
C GLY A 234 13.69 9.19 8.95
N ALA A 235 14.79 8.75 9.54
CA ALA A 235 14.85 7.49 10.27
C ALA A 235 14.53 7.73 11.76
N PHE A 236 13.68 6.89 12.35
CA PHE A 236 13.27 7.09 13.74
C PHE A 236 14.37 6.82 14.76
N PHE A 237 14.33 7.61 15.82
CA PHE A 237 15.33 7.61 16.88
C PHE A 237 15.48 6.24 17.55
N GLN A 238 14.39 5.55 17.86
CA GLN A 238 14.41 4.28 18.58
C GLN A 238 14.80 3.09 17.68
N GLY A 239 14.66 3.22 16.35
CA GLY A 239 14.78 2.11 15.40
C GLY A 239 13.52 1.23 15.36
N ASP A 240 12.48 1.66 16.05
CA ASP A 240 11.12 1.13 16.06
C ASP A 240 10.14 2.30 15.91
N TYR A 241 8.86 1.96 15.98
CA TYR A 241 7.74 2.89 15.96
C TYR A 241 6.92 2.71 17.24
N GLU A 242 7.59 2.63 18.40
CA GLU A 242 6.90 2.60 19.69
C GLU A 242 6.91 3.98 20.38
N PRO A 243 5.97 4.23 21.31
CA PRO A 243 6.08 5.36 22.20
C PRO A 243 7.35 5.33 23.04
N PRO A 244 7.75 6.48 23.62
CA PRO A 244 8.78 6.48 24.65
C PRO A 244 8.45 5.46 25.75
N LYS A 245 9.45 4.69 26.18
CA LYS A 245 9.28 3.70 27.25
C LYS A 245 8.62 4.33 28.49
N GLY A 246 7.54 3.72 28.98
CA GLY A 246 6.76 4.23 30.12
C GLY A 246 5.59 5.14 29.73
N PHE A 247 5.35 5.37 28.44
CA PHE A 247 4.30 6.25 27.89
C PHE A 247 3.39 5.53 26.89
N CYS A 248 3.27 4.21 26.96
CA CYS A 248 2.23 3.50 26.23
C CYS A 248 0.91 3.51 27.01
N PHE A 249 -0.07 4.29 26.55
CA PHE A 249 -1.36 4.45 27.22
C PHE A 249 -2.48 3.60 26.61
N ASP A 250 -2.13 2.55 25.86
CA ASP A 250 -3.09 1.62 25.30
C ASP A 250 -3.56 0.58 26.33
N THR A 251 -4.78 0.08 26.16
CA THR A 251 -5.34 -1.04 26.94
C THR A 251 -4.50 -2.31 26.93
N LEU A 252 -3.67 -2.51 25.90
CA LEU A 252 -2.76 -3.67 25.81
C LEU A 252 -1.41 -3.43 26.51
N CYS A 253 -1.15 -2.22 27.00
CA CYS A 253 0.09 -1.85 27.65
C CYS A 253 -0.01 -1.94 29.18
N GLY A 254 1.15 -2.12 29.81
CA GLY A 254 1.28 -2.19 31.27
C GLY A 254 1.85 -0.94 31.92
N ASP A 255 1.97 0.17 31.18
CA ASP A 255 2.53 1.41 31.72
C ASP A 255 1.47 2.15 32.57
N ASP A 256 1.89 2.71 33.71
CA ASP A 256 0.97 3.46 34.56
C ASP A 256 0.41 4.70 33.86
N PRO A 257 -0.89 5.03 34.04
CA PRO A 257 -1.42 6.32 33.62
C PRO A 257 -0.81 7.47 34.42
N ILE A 258 -0.99 8.70 33.96
CA ILE A 258 -0.63 9.91 34.71
C ILE A 258 -1.70 10.14 35.79
N MET A 259 -1.29 9.99 37.04
CA MET A 259 -2.08 10.17 38.24
C MET A 259 -1.71 11.52 38.87
N ASP A 260 -2.55 12.52 38.62
CA ASP A 260 -2.32 13.95 38.89
C ASP A 260 -3.09 14.49 40.10
N ASN A 261 -3.84 13.64 40.81
CA ASN A 261 -4.47 14.00 42.07
C ASN A 261 -3.52 13.67 43.24
N PRO A 262 -2.98 14.69 43.96
CA PRO A 262 -2.04 14.47 45.06
C PRO A 262 -2.68 13.80 46.28
N ASP A 263 -4.01 13.79 46.38
CA ASP A 263 -4.75 13.19 47.50
C ASP A 263 -5.06 11.71 47.29
N LEU A 264 -4.73 11.14 46.12
CA LEU A 264 -4.94 9.72 45.80
C LEU A 264 -3.62 8.95 45.84
N GLU A 265 -3.70 7.68 46.26
CA GLU A 265 -2.57 6.75 46.12
C GLU A 265 -2.18 6.61 44.64
N GLY A 266 -0.87 6.54 44.39
CA GLY A 266 -0.33 6.39 43.04
C GLY A 266 -0.05 7.69 42.29
N TYR A 267 -0.11 8.87 42.94
CA TYR A 267 0.38 10.12 42.33
C TYR A 267 1.80 9.95 41.77
N ASN A 268 1.98 10.25 40.48
CA ASN A 268 3.23 9.95 39.76
C ASN A 268 3.66 11.05 38.77
N VAL A 269 3.05 12.24 38.81
CA VAL A 269 3.34 13.31 37.85
C VAL A 269 4.82 13.67 37.81
N ASP A 270 5.44 13.92 38.97
CA ASP A 270 6.84 14.39 39.00
C ASP A 270 7.80 13.39 38.35
N GLU A 271 7.62 12.10 38.63
CA GLU A 271 8.41 11.01 38.02
C GLU A 271 8.16 10.89 36.51
N LYS A 272 6.89 10.84 36.09
CA LYS A 272 6.51 10.74 34.67
C LYS A 272 7.03 11.93 33.87
N ILE A 273 6.86 13.16 34.38
CA ILE A 273 7.33 14.37 33.68
C ILE A 273 8.86 14.40 33.60
N ALA A 274 9.57 14.06 34.68
CA ALA A 274 11.03 13.98 34.64
C ALA A 274 11.53 12.95 33.61
N ALA A 275 10.93 11.75 33.59
CA ALA A 275 11.26 10.70 32.62
C ALA A 275 10.97 11.14 31.17
N PHE A 276 9.82 11.78 30.93
CA PHE A 276 9.45 12.30 29.62
C PHE A 276 10.44 13.35 29.12
N VAL A 277 10.73 14.37 29.93
CA VAL A 277 11.65 15.46 29.57
C VAL A 277 13.07 14.92 29.34
N ALA A 278 13.52 13.95 30.14
CA ALA A 278 14.79 13.28 29.93
C ALA A 278 14.84 12.53 28.58
N HIS A 279 13.78 11.81 28.22
CA HIS A 279 13.67 11.13 26.92
C HIS A 279 13.72 12.14 25.76
N VAL A 280 12.91 13.20 25.81
CA VAL A 280 12.87 14.24 24.78
C VAL A 280 14.24 14.88 24.58
N LYS A 281 14.91 15.29 25.68
CA LYS A 281 16.25 15.89 25.60
C LYS A 281 17.29 14.92 25.06
N ARG A 282 17.17 13.63 25.38
CA ARG A 282 18.04 12.59 24.83
C ARG A 282 17.83 12.47 23.32
N GLN A 283 16.60 12.32 22.85
CA GLN A 283 16.32 12.24 21.41
C GLN A 283 16.79 13.50 20.67
N ALA A 284 16.48 14.68 21.21
CA ALA A 284 16.90 15.96 20.68
C ALA A 284 18.42 16.08 20.51
N SER A 285 19.20 15.49 21.41
CA SER A 285 20.67 15.55 21.34
C SER A 285 21.26 14.91 20.08
N PHE A 286 20.51 14.01 19.43
CA PHE A 286 20.89 13.31 18.19
C PHE A 286 20.31 13.96 16.92
N LEU A 287 19.55 15.05 17.05
CA LEU A 287 18.98 15.79 15.91
C LEU A 287 19.77 17.07 15.64
N ARG A 288 19.64 17.61 14.43
CA ARG A 288 20.23 18.91 14.05
C ARG A 288 19.28 20.06 14.30
N SER A 289 17.98 19.79 14.28
CA SER A 289 16.93 20.77 14.57
C SER A 289 16.56 20.79 16.06
N SER A 290 15.78 21.79 16.46
CA SER A 290 15.16 21.87 17.80
C SER A 290 13.76 21.25 17.86
N HIS A 291 13.36 20.58 16.77
CA HIS A 291 12.07 19.91 16.65
C HIS A 291 12.26 18.42 16.85
N VAL A 292 11.46 17.82 17.73
CA VAL A 292 11.48 16.39 18.03
C VAL A 292 10.11 15.80 17.69
N MET A 293 10.07 14.84 16.77
CA MET A 293 8.88 14.03 16.53
C MET A 293 8.87 12.84 17.50
N LEU A 294 7.86 12.77 18.34
CA LEU A 294 7.55 11.63 19.17
C LEU A 294 6.40 10.84 18.56
N LEU A 295 6.62 9.55 18.47
CA LEU A 295 5.63 8.58 18.02
C LEU A 295 4.78 8.20 19.22
N MET A 296 3.47 8.41 19.17
CA MET A 296 2.56 8.07 20.27
C MET A 296 1.56 7.05 19.79
N GLY A 297 2.05 5.88 19.40
CA GLY A 297 1.25 4.78 18.88
C GLY A 297 2.14 3.58 18.58
N SER A 298 1.52 2.44 18.29
CA SER A 298 2.16 1.20 17.87
C SER A 298 1.08 0.31 17.22
N ASP A 299 1.40 -0.95 16.97
CA ASP A 299 0.52 -1.92 16.31
C ASP A 299 -0.85 -1.97 16.98
N PHE A 300 -1.90 -1.65 16.21
CA PHE A 300 -3.30 -1.77 16.60
C PHE A 300 -3.71 -1.04 17.90
N GLN A 301 -2.97 -0.02 18.31
CA GLN A 301 -3.32 0.82 19.45
C GLN A 301 -4.48 1.77 19.13
N TYR A 302 -4.96 2.51 20.14
CA TYR A 302 -6.11 3.41 20.08
C TYR A 302 -7.47 2.71 19.93
N THR A 303 -7.56 1.41 20.23
CA THR A 303 -8.87 0.74 20.35
C THR A 303 -9.73 1.39 21.43
N ASN A 304 -9.07 1.93 22.47
CA ASN A 304 -9.64 2.87 23.42
C ASN A 304 -8.86 4.20 23.35
N ALA A 305 -9.17 5.03 22.35
CA ALA A 305 -8.50 6.32 22.18
C ALA A 305 -8.64 7.26 23.40
N ASN A 306 -9.69 7.10 24.23
CA ASN A 306 -9.89 7.91 25.43
C ASN A 306 -8.74 7.79 26.43
N ALA A 307 -8.22 6.57 26.62
CA ALA A 307 -7.08 6.33 27.53
C ALA A 307 -5.82 7.07 27.05
N TRP A 308 -5.54 7.03 25.75
CA TRP A 308 -4.46 7.80 25.13
C TRP A 308 -4.64 9.29 25.36
N TYR A 309 -5.74 9.86 24.88
CA TYR A 309 -5.92 11.30 24.90
C TYR A 309 -6.02 11.88 26.32
N THR A 310 -6.61 11.15 27.27
CA THR A 310 -6.63 11.58 28.69
C THR A 310 -5.23 11.74 29.25
N ASN A 311 -4.33 10.77 29.01
CA ASN A 311 -2.97 10.83 29.52
C ASN A 311 -2.09 11.83 28.75
N LEU A 312 -2.28 11.94 27.44
CA LEU A 312 -1.57 12.91 26.62
C LEU A 312 -1.96 14.36 26.98
N ASP A 313 -3.24 14.63 27.23
CA ASP A 313 -3.71 15.95 27.69
C ASP A 313 -3.06 16.34 29.03
N LYS A 314 -3.00 15.40 29.99
CA LYS A 314 -2.30 15.61 31.28
C LYS A 314 -0.81 15.84 31.07
N LEU A 315 -0.16 15.05 30.23
CA LEU A 315 1.25 15.19 29.90
C LEU A 315 1.54 16.59 29.35
N LEU A 316 0.79 17.03 28.34
CA LEU A 316 0.91 18.36 27.75
C LEU A 316 0.72 19.45 28.80
N HIS A 317 -0.32 19.33 29.64
CA HIS A 317 -0.61 20.30 30.69
C HIS A 317 0.58 20.44 31.66
N HIS A 318 1.06 19.34 32.22
CA HIS A 318 2.11 19.36 33.24
C HIS A 318 3.50 19.71 32.69
N VAL A 319 3.85 19.26 31.48
CA VAL A 319 5.14 19.64 30.86
C VAL A 319 5.16 21.14 30.57
N ASN A 320 4.13 21.67 29.92
CA ASN A 320 4.11 23.05 29.43
C ASN A 320 3.89 24.09 30.54
N ARG A 321 3.32 23.71 31.68
CA ARG A 321 3.11 24.63 32.82
C ARG A 321 4.41 25.11 33.44
N ASN A 322 5.50 24.35 33.29
CA ASN A 322 6.80 24.73 33.83
C ASN A 322 7.83 24.92 32.70
N SER A 323 8.06 26.18 32.33
CA SER A 323 9.05 26.56 31.31
C SER A 323 10.49 26.19 31.69
N SER A 324 10.78 25.93 32.97
CA SER A 324 12.12 25.47 33.40
C SER A 324 12.49 24.10 32.85
N HIS A 325 11.51 23.31 32.37
CA HIS A 325 11.79 22.06 31.67
C HIS A 325 12.55 22.30 30.36
N GLY A 326 12.43 23.48 29.76
CA GLY A 326 13.10 23.86 28.52
C GLY A 326 12.60 23.10 27.30
N VAL A 327 11.37 22.58 27.34
CA VAL A 327 10.68 21.90 26.23
C VAL A 327 9.23 22.38 26.17
N ARG A 328 8.69 22.49 24.96
CA ARG A 328 7.28 22.77 24.68
C ARG A 328 6.69 21.60 23.89
N VAL A 329 5.59 21.05 24.36
CA VAL A 329 4.97 19.83 23.81
C VAL A 329 3.58 20.16 23.29
N PHE A 330 3.18 19.61 22.15
CA PHE A 330 1.81 19.68 21.66
C PHE A 330 1.51 18.54 20.68
N TYR A 331 0.22 18.38 20.37
CA TYR A 331 -0.22 17.46 19.32
C TYR A 331 0.16 17.96 17.94
N SER A 332 0.77 17.09 17.14
CA SER A 332 1.23 17.44 15.81
C SER A 332 0.90 16.33 14.84
N THR A 333 1.21 16.58 13.59
CA THR A 333 1.18 15.61 12.51
C THR A 333 2.53 15.60 11.79
N PRO A 334 2.84 14.56 10.98
CA PRO A 334 4.12 14.49 10.27
C PRO A 334 4.36 15.66 9.32
N SER A 335 3.32 16.17 8.63
CA SER A 335 3.48 17.35 7.78
C SER A 335 3.85 18.61 8.57
N CYS A 336 3.25 18.88 9.74
CA CYS A 336 3.65 20.01 10.59
C CYS A 336 5.11 19.82 11.11
N TYR A 337 5.57 18.59 11.36
CA TYR A 337 6.97 18.34 11.74
C TYR A 337 7.93 18.72 10.60
N VAL A 338 7.64 18.28 9.38
CA VAL A 338 8.43 18.62 8.18
C VAL A 338 8.44 20.12 7.95
N LYS A 339 7.29 20.79 8.12
CA LYS A 339 7.20 22.24 8.04
C LYS A 339 8.12 22.92 9.06
N GLY A 340 8.07 22.52 10.33
CA GLY A 340 8.96 23.05 11.36
C GLY A 340 10.44 22.82 11.05
N LEU A 341 10.79 21.64 10.52
CA LEU A 341 12.16 21.32 10.11
C LEU A 341 12.64 22.22 8.96
N THR A 342 11.82 22.41 7.92
CA THR A 342 12.18 23.16 6.70
C THR A 342 12.13 24.69 6.86
N GLU A 343 11.26 25.23 7.72
CA GLU A 343 11.17 26.67 7.98
C GLU A 343 12.24 27.17 8.98
N SER A 344 12.90 26.25 9.70
CA SER A 344 14.05 26.58 10.55
C SER A 344 15.29 26.92 9.69
N SER A 345 15.58 28.22 9.56
CA SER A 345 16.61 28.79 8.68
C SER A 345 18.07 28.33 8.93
N SER A 346 18.31 27.50 9.95
CA SER A 346 19.62 27.02 10.37
C SER A 346 19.93 25.55 10.03
N THR A 347 18.96 24.77 9.55
CA THR A 347 19.13 23.30 9.48
C THR A 347 19.75 22.83 8.16
N HIS A 348 21.06 22.57 8.18
CA HIS A 348 21.74 21.88 7.07
C HIS A 348 21.67 20.36 7.29
N LEU A 349 20.89 19.67 6.46
CA LEU A 349 20.74 18.21 6.51
C LEU A 349 21.83 17.50 5.68
N PRO A 350 22.36 16.36 6.15
CA PRO A 350 23.27 15.53 5.38
C PRO A 350 22.55 14.85 4.21
N THR A 351 23.29 14.39 3.21
CA THR A 351 22.75 13.69 2.04
C THR A 351 22.93 12.18 2.13
N LYS A 352 21.99 11.41 1.57
CA LYS A 352 22.06 9.93 1.40
C LYS A 352 21.82 9.59 -0.07
N ASN A 353 22.56 8.63 -0.64
CA ASN A 353 22.51 8.32 -2.08
C ASN A 353 22.07 6.89 -2.41
N ASP A 354 22.28 5.93 -1.52
CA ASP A 354 22.00 4.50 -1.68
C ASP A 354 20.74 4.08 -0.90
N ASP A 355 20.47 2.77 -0.79
CA ASP A 355 19.30 2.20 -0.11
C ASP A 355 19.58 1.87 1.38
N PHE A 356 18.60 1.28 2.07
CA PHE A 356 18.71 0.77 3.44
C PHE A 356 18.61 -0.77 3.49
N PHE A 357 19.12 -1.45 2.46
CA PHE A 357 19.17 -2.90 2.42
C PHE A 357 20.60 -3.45 2.54
N PRO A 358 20.78 -4.65 3.14
CA PRO A 358 19.77 -5.43 3.87
C PRO A 358 19.53 -4.86 5.29
N TYR A 359 18.31 -5.03 5.78
CA TYR A 359 17.98 -4.73 7.18
C TYR A 359 18.52 -5.82 8.12
N ALA A 360 19.11 -5.39 9.24
CA ALA A 360 19.47 -6.25 10.36
C ALA A 360 19.13 -5.58 11.69
N SER A 361 18.38 -6.28 12.54
CA SER A 361 18.01 -5.80 13.88
C SER A 361 19.11 -6.06 14.91
N SER A 362 20.01 -7.01 14.65
CA SER A 362 21.19 -7.31 15.47
C SER A 362 22.27 -8.02 14.64
N ASN A 363 23.43 -8.28 15.25
CA ASN A 363 24.61 -8.87 14.59
C ASN A 363 24.37 -10.22 13.87
N ILE A 364 23.39 -11.01 14.29
CA ILE A 364 23.07 -12.32 13.71
C ILE A 364 21.65 -12.39 13.13
N SER A 365 20.94 -11.27 13.08
CA SER A 365 19.53 -11.20 12.67
C SER A 365 19.37 -10.39 11.40
N TYR A 366 19.88 -10.90 10.28
CA TYR A 366 19.66 -10.32 8.96
C TYR A 366 18.30 -10.77 8.40
N TRP A 367 17.50 -9.80 7.99
CA TRP A 367 16.14 -10.06 7.51
C TRP A 367 16.17 -10.28 6.00
N THR A 368 16.97 -11.22 5.51
CA THR A 368 17.07 -11.53 4.07
C THR A 368 16.30 -12.79 3.68
N GLY A 369 15.80 -13.56 4.66
CA GLY A 369 15.01 -14.76 4.40
C GLY A 369 13.69 -14.48 3.67
N TYR A 370 13.03 -13.35 3.99
CA TYR A 370 11.75 -12.98 3.38
C TYR A 370 11.87 -12.62 1.89
N PHE A 371 13.08 -12.38 1.39
CA PHE A 371 13.32 -12.22 -0.05
C PHE A 371 12.87 -13.47 -0.83
N THR A 372 12.90 -14.64 -0.20
CA THR A 372 12.53 -15.93 -0.82
C THR A 372 11.27 -16.55 -0.22
N SER A 373 10.97 -16.32 1.06
CA SER A 373 9.83 -16.96 1.76
C SER A 373 8.54 -16.98 0.92
N ARG A 374 7.86 -18.14 0.87
CA ARG A 374 6.64 -18.35 0.06
C ARG A 374 6.84 -18.02 -1.44
N PRO A 375 7.81 -18.64 -2.13
CA PRO A 375 8.16 -18.29 -3.50
C PRO A 375 7.02 -18.54 -4.50
N THR A 376 6.19 -19.57 -4.27
CA THR A 376 5.00 -19.84 -5.10
C THR A 376 3.99 -18.70 -5.05
N PHE A 377 3.76 -18.14 -3.86
CA PHE A 377 2.84 -17.00 -3.71
C PHE A 377 3.42 -15.73 -4.35
N LYS A 378 4.73 -15.47 -4.19
CA LYS A 378 5.43 -14.37 -4.90
C LYS A 378 5.28 -14.48 -6.43
N ARG A 379 5.38 -15.70 -6.99
CA ARG A 379 5.12 -15.95 -8.41
C ARG A 379 3.68 -15.66 -8.80
N MET A 380 2.71 -16.14 -8.02
CA MET A 380 1.28 -15.89 -8.26
C MET A 380 0.96 -14.39 -8.31
N ILE A 381 1.59 -13.58 -7.43
CA ILE A 381 1.45 -12.12 -7.44
C ILE A 381 1.90 -11.53 -8.77
N ARG A 382 3.02 -12.00 -9.35
CA ARG A 382 3.51 -11.52 -10.65
C ARG A 382 2.62 -11.94 -11.81
N GLU A 383 2.08 -13.15 -11.79
CA GLU A 383 1.14 -13.62 -12.79
C GLU A 383 -0.17 -12.81 -12.75
N ALA A 384 -0.69 -12.56 -11.54
CA ALA A 384 -1.86 -11.71 -11.34
C ALA A 384 -1.62 -10.25 -11.74
N SER A 385 -0.44 -9.69 -11.45
CA SER A 385 -0.03 -8.35 -11.87
C SER A 385 -0.03 -8.21 -13.40
N SER A 386 0.59 -9.18 -14.09
CA SER A 386 0.61 -9.22 -15.56
C SER A 386 -0.80 -9.28 -16.15
N LEU A 387 -1.67 -10.13 -15.60
CA LEU A 387 -3.06 -10.25 -16.03
C LEU A 387 -3.85 -8.95 -15.77
N LEU A 388 -3.61 -8.27 -14.64
CA LEU A 388 -4.22 -6.98 -14.35
C LEU A 388 -3.79 -5.90 -15.37
N GLN A 389 -2.52 -5.85 -15.75
CA GLN A 389 -2.08 -4.91 -16.79
C GLN A 389 -2.77 -5.19 -18.12
N LEU A 390 -2.90 -6.47 -18.51
CA LEU A 390 -3.64 -6.84 -19.72
C LEU A 390 -5.12 -6.42 -19.61
N ALA A 391 -5.79 -6.75 -18.50
CA ALA A 391 -7.20 -6.40 -18.29
C ALA A 391 -7.44 -4.89 -18.41
N LYS A 392 -6.62 -4.07 -17.75
CA LYS A 392 -6.66 -2.60 -17.86
C LYS A 392 -6.51 -2.11 -19.30
N GLN A 393 -5.60 -2.72 -20.07
CA GLN A 393 -5.40 -2.36 -21.48
C GLN A 393 -6.60 -2.74 -22.34
N LEU A 394 -7.12 -3.96 -22.18
CA LEU A 394 -8.26 -4.44 -22.97
C LEU A 394 -9.52 -3.64 -22.69
N ASP A 395 -9.80 -3.38 -21.42
CA ASP A 395 -10.92 -2.55 -21.00
C ASP A 395 -10.83 -1.13 -21.58
N ALA A 396 -9.67 -0.47 -21.41
CA ALA A 396 -9.46 0.88 -21.96
C ALA A 396 -9.54 0.95 -23.50
N LEU A 397 -9.04 -0.08 -24.21
CA LEU A 397 -9.03 -0.11 -25.67
C LEU A 397 -10.41 -0.37 -26.28
N ALA A 398 -11.22 -1.20 -25.62
CA ALA A 398 -12.53 -1.59 -26.11
C ALA A 398 -13.68 -0.82 -25.47
N ASP A 399 -13.43 -0.01 -24.43
CA ASP A 399 -14.44 0.72 -23.65
C ASP A 399 -15.54 -0.24 -23.18
N LEU A 400 -15.15 -1.30 -22.45
CA LEU A 400 -16.04 -2.45 -22.20
C LEU A 400 -17.26 -2.06 -21.35
N GLY A 401 -17.07 -1.08 -20.46
CA GLY A 401 -18.14 -0.41 -19.75
C GLY A 401 -18.13 -0.70 -18.25
N PRO A 402 -19.19 -0.32 -17.53
CA PRO A 402 -19.17 -0.25 -16.07
C PRO A 402 -19.12 -1.61 -15.35
N GLU A 403 -19.48 -2.70 -16.03
CA GLU A 403 -19.38 -4.06 -15.47
C GLU A 403 -17.88 -4.47 -15.41
N ASP A 404 -17.18 -4.40 -16.54
CA ASP A 404 -15.73 -4.68 -16.60
C ASP A 404 -14.89 -3.68 -15.78
N ASP A 405 -15.29 -2.42 -15.67
CA ASP A 405 -14.67 -1.45 -14.75
C ASP A 405 -14.64 -1.99 -13.30
N ALA A 406 -15.73 -2.65 -12.86
CA ALA A 406 -15.85 -3.23 -11.52
C ALA A 406 -15.00 -4.50 -11.37
N ASP A 407 -14.85 -5.29 -12.43
CA ASP A 407 -13.97 -6.45 -12.49
C ASP A 407 -12.50 -6.03 -12.37
N VAL A 408 -12.07 -5.02 -13.14
CA VAL A 408 -10.74 -4.42 -13.05
C VAL A 408 -10.50 -3.79 -11.68
N GLU A 409 -11.52 -3.18 -11.06
CA GLU A 409 -11.41 -2.67 -9.68
C GLU A 409 -11.18 -3.81 -8.67
N THR A 410 -11.91 -4.93 -8.82
CA THR A 410 -11.77 -6.12 -7.98
C THR A 410 -10.35 -6.69 -8.07
N MET A 411 -9.82 -6.78 -9.29
CA MET A 411 -8.43 -7.18 -9.52
C MET A 411 -7.44 -6.19 -8.90
N SER A 412 -7.64 -4.89 -9.13
CA SER A 412 -6.77 -3.83 -8.60
C SER A 412 -6.71 -3.87 -7.08
N ARG A 413 -7.86 -4.08 -6.41
CA ARG A 413 -7.93 -4.18 -4.94
C ARG A 413 -7.17 -5.40 -4.40
N ALA A 414 -7.33 -6.56 -5.04
CA ALA A 414 -6.62 -7.77 -4.62
C ALA A 414 -5.11 -7.66 -4.86
N SER A 415 -4.69 -7.17 -6.02
CA SER A 415 -3.28 -6.94 -6.35
C SER A 415 -2.64 -5.88 -5.47
N ALA A 416 -3.37 -4.82 -5.11
CA ALA A 416 -2.90 -3.79 -4.18
C ALA A 416 -2.72 -4.34 -2.76
N LEU A 417 -3.68 -5.16 -2.29
CA LEU A 417 -3.63 -5.75 -0.96
C LEU A 417 -2.39 -6.63 -0.75
N VAL A 418 -2.06 -7.47 -1.74
CA VAL A 418 -0.95 -8.42 -1.60
C VAL A 418 0.43 -7.75 -1.64
N GLN A 419 0.52 -6.45 -1.90
CA GLN A 419 1.78 -5.70 -1.78
C GLN A 419 2.15 -5.37 -0.33
N HIS A 420 1.23 -5.59 0.63
CA HIS A 420 1.48 -5.34 2.06
C HIS A 420 2.80 -5.97 2.52
N HIS A 421 3.53 -5.30 3.42
CA HIS A 421 4.85 -5.73 3.92
C HIS A 421 4.86 -7.08 4.66
N ASP A 422 3.71 -7.70 4.89
CA ASP A 422 3.59 -9.08 5.36
C ASP A 422 2.99 -10.09 4.37
N ALA A 423 2.47 -9.59 3.24
CA ALA A 423 1.83 -10.41 2.22
C ALA A 423 2.88 -10.89 1.21
N VAL A 424 3.37 -10.02 0.33
CA VAL A 424 4.37 -10.36 -0.71
C VAL A 424 5.68 -10.87 -0.11
N THR A 425 6.04 -10.39 1.09
CA THR A 425 7.21 -10.85 1.86
C THR A 425 7.07 -12.30 2.33
N GLY A 426 5.84 -12.78 2.48
CA GLY A 426 5.53 -14.11 2.97
C GLY A 426 5.71 -14.29 4.48
N THR A 427 5.72 -13.20 5.25
CA THR A 427 5.88 -13.21 6.72
C THR A 427 4.57 -13.35 7.49
N ALA A 428 3.42 -13.31 6.83
CA ALA A 428 2.13 -13.60 7.46
C ALA A 428 1.95 -15.08 7.85
N LYS A 429 1.04 -15.32 8.80
CA LYS A 429 0.60 -16.67 9.18
C LYS A 429 -0.08 -17.39 8.01
N GLU A 430 0.01 -18.71 8.02
CA GLU A 430 -0.48 -19.59 6.96
C GLU A 430 -1.96 -19.35 6.57
N ASN A 431 -2.83 -19.14 7.54
CA ASN A 431 -4.25 -18.86 7.29
C ASN A 431 -4.49 -17.50 6.61
N VAL A 432 -3.64 -16.49 6.88
CA VAL A 432 -3.69 -15.18 6.22
C VAL A 432 -3.17 -15.31 4.79
N THR A 433 -2.05 -16.02 4.59
CA THR A 433 -1.54 -16.31 3.24
C THR A 433 -2.60 -16.99 2.39
N ARG A 434 -3.30 -18.00 2.91
CA ARG A 434 -4.41 -18.65 2.19
C ARG A 434 -5.57 -17.71 1.85
N ASP A 435 -5.83 -16.70 2.68
CA ASP A 435 -6.82 -15.66 2.37
C ASP A 435 -6.33 -14.75 1.23
N TYR A 436 -5.06 -14.34 1.25
CA TYR A 436 -4.45 -13.60 0.14
C TYR A 436 -4.51 -14.37 -1.17
N GLU A 437 -4.08 -15.64 -1.16
CA GLU A 437 -4.15 -16.54 -2.32
C GLU A 437 -5.58 -16.68 -2.84
N LYS A 438 -6.56 -16.92 -1.94
CA LYS A 438 -7.98 -17.02 -2.32
C LYS A 438 -8.48 -15.73 -2.98
N ARG A 439 -8.19 -14.57 -2.39
CA ARG A 439 -8.62 -13.27 -2.95
C ARG A 439 -7.99 -13.00 -4.31
N LEU A 440 -6.70 -13.29 -4.44
CA LEU A 440 -5.97 -13.11 -5.68
C LEU A 440 -6.47 -14.08 -6.77
N ALA A 441 -6.72 -15.34 -6.43
CA ALA A 441 -7.30 -16.33 -7.35
C ALA A 441 -8.72 -15.94 -7.80
N ASN A 442 -9.54 -15.37 -6.90
CA ASN A 442 -10.84 -14.83 -7.29
C ASN A 442 -10.69 -13.66 -8.26
N ALA A 443 -9.81 -12.70 -7.96
CA ALA A 443 -9.51 -11.58 -8.84
C ALA A 443 -9.01 -12.02 -10.23
N MET A 444 -8.13 -13.02 -10.30
CA MET A 444 -7.65 -13.53 -11.60
C MET A 444 -8.77 -14.12 -12.47
N ARG A 445 -9.87 -14.60 -11.87
CA ARG A 445 -11.05 -15.06 -12.63
C ARG A 445 -11.81 -13.90 -13.27
N GLU A 446 -11.84 -12.74 -12.65
CA GLU A 446 -12.41 -11.54 -13.27
C GLU A 446 -11.59 -11.10 -14.49
N GLY A 447 -10.26 -11.32 -14.47
CA GLY A 447 -9.42 -11.10 -15.66
C GLY A 447 -9.79 -12.00 -16.86
N GLU A 448 -10.28 -13.23 -16.62
CA GLU A 448 -10.80 -14.09 -17.69
C GLU A 448 -12.11 -13.52 -18.27
N VAL A 449 -12.98 -12.93 -17.45
CA VAL A 449 -14.22 -12.27 -17.88
C VAL A 449 -13.88 -11.11 -18.82
N VAL A 450 -13.02 -10.19 -18.39
CA VAL A 450 -12.58 -9.03 -19.18
C VAL A 450 -12.00 -9.44 -20.54
N VAL A 451 -11.19 -10.51 -20.58
CA VAL A 451 -10.64 -11.05 -21.84
C VAL A 451 -11.75 -11.54 -22.77
N ASN A 452 -12.73 -12.26 -22.25
CA ASN A 452 -13.84 -12.80 -23.04
C ASN A 452 -14.76 -11.68 -23.55
N ASP A 453 -15.07 -10.68 -22.74
CA ASP A 453 -15.93 -9.57 -23.15
C ASP A 453 -15.25 -8.64 -24.15
N PHE A 454 -13.92 -8.44 -24.02
CA PHE A 454 -13.10 -7.83 -25.07
C PHE A 454 -13.23 -8.57 -26.39
N LEU A 455 -12.98 -9.89 -26.40
CA LEU A 455 -13.06 -10.68 -27.63
C LEU A 455 -14.47 -10.65 -28.21
N LYS A 456 -15.50 -10.80 -27.39
CA LYS A 456 -16.90 -10.68 -27.82
C LYS A 456 -17.16 -9.35 -28.50
N LYS A 457 -16.72 -8.22 -27.93
CA LYS A 457 -16.93 -6.89 -28.51
C LYS A 457 -16.17 -6.69 -29.83
N VAL A 458 -14.93 -7.19 -29.92
CA VAL A 458 -14.12 -7.09 -31.15
C VAL A 458 -14.69 -7.97 -32.27
N TYR A 459 -15.16 -9.18 -31.96
CA TYR A 459 -15.72 -10.12 -32.93
C TYR A 459 -17.17 -9.82 -33.32
N SER A 460 -17.94 -9.13 -32.47
CA SER A 460 -19.31 -8.68 -32.80
C SER A 460 -19.36 -7.83 -34.08
N LYS A 461 -18.25 -7.16 -34.43
CA LYS A 461 -18.12 -6.43 -35.69
C LYS A 461 -18.06 -7.33 -36.94
N ARG A 462 -17.99 -8.66 -36.78
CA ARG A 462 -17.82 -9.65 -37.85
C ARG A 462 -18.96 -10.69 -37.91
N ASP A 463 -20.07 -10.50 -37.19
CA ASP A 463 -21.21 -11.45 -37.10
C ASP A 463 -20.86 -12.89 -36.69
N VAL A 464 -19.73 -13.08 -36.01
CA VAL A 464 -19.28 -14.38 -35.49
C VAL A 464 -19.12 -14.28 -33.98
N LYS A 465 -19.78 -15.16 -33.22
CA LYS A 465 -19.51 -15.29 -31.77
C LYS A 465 -18.17 -16.00 -31.59
N PRO A 466 -17.19 -15.39 -30.89
CA PRO A 466 -15.95 -16.07 -30.59
C PRO A 466 -16.23 -17.24 -29.63
N PRO A 467 -15.45 -18.34 -29.70
CA PRO A 467 -15.48 -19.37 -28.67
C PRO A 467 -15.11 -18.74 -27.32
N ARG A 468 -15.58 -19.35 -26.24
CA ARG A 468 -15.20 -18.92 -24.89
C ARG A 468 -13.73 -19.28 -24.63
N HIS A 469 -12.97 -18.31 -24.16
CA HIS A 469 -11.58 -18.47 -23.76
C HIS A 469 -11.49 -18.80 -22.27
N TYR A 470 -10.53 -19.65 -21.93
CA TYR A 470 -10.26 -20.05 -20.55
C TYR A 470 -8.78 -19.86 -20.25
N LEU A 471 -8.47 -19.38 -19.05
CA LEU A 471 -7.11 -19.35 -18.55
C LEU A 471 -6.77 -20.70 -17.92
N CYS A 472 -5.59 -21.24 -18.24
CA CYS A 472 -5.08 -22.47 -17.62
C CYS A 472 -4.00 -22.13 -16.57
N PRO A 473 -4.36 -22.01 -15.28
CA PRO A 473 -3.40 -21.59 -14.25
C PRO A 473 -2.33 -22.63 -13.92
N LEU A 474 -2.53 -23.89 -14.32
CA LEU A 474 -1.66 -25.03 -13.98
C LEU A 474 -0.76 -25.47 -15.16
N ILE A 475 -0.48 -24.57 -16.10
CA ILE A 475 0.43 -24.89 -17.23
C ILE A 475 1.85 -25.25 -16.78
N ASN A 476 2.30 -24.75 -15.62
CA ASN A 476 3.57 -25.12 -14.98
C ASN A 476 3.61 -26.56 -14.49
N GLU A 477 2.44 -27.16 -14.22
CA GLU A 477 2.27 -28.58 -13.88
C GLU A 477 1.93 -29.42 -15.12
N THR A 478 1.94 -28.82 -16.30
CA THR A 478 1.52 -29.43 -17.57
C THR A 478 0.05 -29.87 -17.53
N VAL A 479 -0.82 -29.07 -16.92
CA VAL A 479 -2.27 -29.33 -16.79
C VAL A 479 -3.09 -28.20 -17.40
N CYS A 480 -4.02 -28.55 -18.29
CA CYS A 480 -5.03 -27.64 -18.83
C CYS A 480 -6.28 -28.44 -19.16
N ASN A 481 -7.19 -28.56 -18.18
CA ASN A 481 -8.34 -29.48 -18.27
C ASN A 481 -9.28 -29.17 -19.44
N VAL A 482 -9.40 -27.89 -19.81
CA VAL A 482 -10.31 -27.42 -20.86
C VAL A 482 -10.00 -28.02 -22.23
N ILE A 483 -8.75 -28.40 -22.49
CA ILE A 483 -8.32 -28.94 -23.79
C ILE A 483 -8.05 -30.46 -23.76
N LYS A 484 -8.33 -31.14 -22.64
CA LYS A 484 -8.01 -32.56 -22.46
C LYS A 484 -8.77 -33.45 -23.44
N ASP A 485 -10.05 -33.16 -23.64
CA ASP A 485 -10.96 -33.95 -24.47
C ASP A 485 -11.32 -33.25 -25.80
N GLU A 486 -10.66 -32.13 -26.12
CA GLU A 486 -10.94 -31.32 -27.31
C GLU A 486 -10.02 -31.71 -28.47
N SER A 487 -10.61 -32.07 -29.62
CA SER A 487 -9.85 -32.41 -30.82
C SER A 487 -9.28 -31.20 -31.55
N THR A 488 -10.01 -30.09 -31.49
CA THR A 488 -9.68 -28.84 -32.15
C THR A 488 -9.96 -27.69 -31.21
N PHE A 489 -8.99 -26.82 -30.98
CA PHE A 489 -9.15 -25.67 -30.08
C PHE A 489 -8.35 -24.45 -30.58
N ALA A 490 -8.74 -23.27 -30.10
CA ALA A 490 -8.05 -22.02 -30.40
C ALA A 490 -7.12 -21.64 -29.25
N VAL A 491 -5.92 -21.18 -29.59
CA VAL A 491 -4.95 -20.59 -28.67
C VAL A 491 -4.77 -19.13 -29.06
N THR A 492 -5.20 -18.23 -28.18
CA THR A 492 -5.03 -16.79 -28.37
C THR A 492 -3.92 -16.28 -27.45
N VAL A 493 -2.91 -15.64 -28.04
CA VAL A 493 -1.77 -15.07 -27.32
C VAL A 493 -1.85 -13.56 -27.41
N PHE A 494 -1.92 -12.90 -26.26
CA PHE A 494 -1.92 -11.45 -26.13
C PHE A 494 -0.51 -10.93 -25.88
N ASN A 495 -0.19 -9.79 -26.49
CA ASN A 495 1.04 -9.04 -26.25
C ASN A 495 0.70 -7.66 -25.71
N SER A 496 0.86 -7.49 -24.40
CA SER A 496 0.65 -6.22 -23.70
C SER A 496 1.84 -5.25 -23.82
N ASN A 497 2.90 -5.63 -24.53
CA ASN A 497 4.05 -4.76 -24.78
C ASN A 497 3.80 -3.84 -25.98
N SER A 498 4.44 -2.66 -25.96
CA SER A 498 4.43 -1.71 -27.09
C SER A 498 5.33 -2.10 -28.25
N ARG A 499 5.93 -3.29 -28.23
CA ARG A 499 6.83 -3.82 -29.25
C ARG A 499 6.37 -5.21 -29.67
N GLN A 500 6.77 -5.63 -30.86
CA GLN A 500 6.50 -6.97 -31.35
C GLN A 500 7.09 -8.02 -30.40
N LEU A 501 6.30 -9.06 -30.13
CA LEU A 501 6.69 -10.20 -29.31
C LEU A 501 6.89 -11.42 -30.23
N THR A 502 8.12 -11.92 -30.27
CA THR A 502 8.45 -13.22 -30.86
C THR A 502 8.91 -14.13 -29.74
N ASN A 503 8.16 -15.20 -29.47
CA ASN A 503 8.45 -16.12 -28.38
C ASN A 503 7.91 -17.52 -28.69
N THR A 504 8.18 -18.49 -27.82
CA THR A 504 7.59 -19.82 -27.88
C THR A 504 6.68 -20.01 -26.67
N VAL A 505 5.42 -20.38 -26.93
CA VAL A 505 4.45 -20.72 -25.88
C VAL A 505 4.40 -22.24 -25.73
N THR A 506 4.43 -22.69 -24.48
CA THR A 506 4.31 -24.11 -24.13
C THR A 506 2.88 -24.42 -23.71
N ILE A 507 2.25 -25.40 -24.34
CA ILE A 507 0.85 -25.77 -24.11
C ILE A 507 0.78 -27.25 -23.71
N PRO A 508 0.11 -27.62 -22.59
CA PRO A 508 -0.15 -29.02 -22.28
C PRO A 508 -0.92 -29.71 -23.41
N TYR A 509 -0.49 -30.89 -23.87
CA TYR A 509 -1.07 -31.54 -25.05
C TYR A 509 -1.24 -33.06 -24.90
N TYR A 510 -2.40 -33.57 -25.33
CA TYR A 510 -2.84 -34.94 -25.02
C TYR A 510 -2.77 -35.92 -26.20
N SER A 511 -2.46 -35.44 -27.41
CA SER A 511 -2.32 -36.27 -28.62
C SER A 511 -0.85 -36.42 -29.06
N LYS A 512 -0.56 -37.48 -29.82
CA LYS A 512 0.74 -37.71 -30.47
C LYS A 512 0.91 -36.93 -31.78
N GLN A 513 -0.19 -36.44 -32.32
CA GLN A 513 -0.24 -35.75 -33.61
C GLN A 513 -0.84 -34.38 -33.41
N VAL A 514 -0.26 -33.39 -34.10
CA VAL A 514 -0.68 -31.99 -34.01
C VAL A 514 -0.50 -31.30 -35.34
N MET A 515 -1.49 -30.50 -35.72
CA MET A 515 -1.40 -29.50 -36.75
C MET A 515 -1.78 -28.15 -36.17
N VAL A 516 -0.95 -27.13 -36.40
CA VAL A 516 -1.27 -25.76 -36.01
C VAL A 516 -1.38 -24.88 -37.24
N LYS A 517 -2.46 -24.10 -37.30
CA LYS A 517 -2.68 -23.08 -38.33
C LYS A 517 -2.74 -21.70 -37.68
N ASN A 518 -2.17 -20.70 -38.35
CA ASN A 518 -2.33 -19.30 -37.95
C ASN A 518 -3.70 -18.76 -38.39
N ALA A 519 -3.99 -17.50 -38.07
CA ALA A 519 -5.24 -16.85 -38.42
C ALA A 519 -5.53 -16.74 -39.93
N THR A 520 -4.51 -16.88 -40.81
CA THR A 520 -4.68 -16.89 -42.28
C THR A 520 -4.83 -18.31 -42.85
N GLY A 521 -4.85 -19.34 -42.00
CA GLY A 521 -4.92 -20.74 -42.39
C GLY A 521 -3.58 -21.37 -42.77
N GLY A 522 -2.49 -20.60 -42.74
CA GLY A 522 -1.13 -21.08 -42.99
C GLY A 522 -0.63 -21.99 -41.88
N ARG A 523 0.05 -23.08 -42.26
CA ARG A 523 0.61 -24.05 -41.31
C ARG A 523 1.79 -23.44 -40.54
N VAL A 524 1.79 -23.60 -39.23
CA VAL A 524 2.87 -23.17 -38.34
C VAL A 524 3.70 -24.40 -37.93
N PRO A 525 5.02 -24.40 -38.11
CA PRO A 525 5.87 -25.47 -37.63
C PRO A 525 5.89 -25.46 -36.09
N VAL A 526 5.69 -26.63 -35.49
CA VAL A 526 5.63 -26.82 -34.04
C VAL A 526 6.47 -28.01 -33.61
N GLN A 527 6.85 -28.04 -32.34
CA GLN A 527 7.55 -29.17 -31.75
C GLN A 527 6.69 -29.78 -30.65
N LEU A 528 6.59 -31.11 -30.65
CA LEU A 528 5.93 -31.86 -29.59
C LEU A 528 7.00 -32.57 -28.75
N VAL A 529 7.04 -32.28 -27.45
CA VAL A 529 7.99 -32.91 -26.52
C VAL A 529 7.23 -33.74 -25.48
N LYS A 530 7.85 -34.81 -24.98
CA LYS A 530 7.26 -35.57 -23.87
C LYS A 530 7.37 -34.76 -22.58
N THR A 531 6.28 -34.73 -21.82
CA THR A 531 6.25 -34.06 -20.52
C THR A 531 7.23 -34.71 -19.55
N PHE A 532 8.00 -33.89 -18.85
CA PHE A 532 8.98 -34.34 -17.86
C PHE A 532 8.28 -35.00 -16.66
N GLN A 533 8.56 -36.26 -16.37
CA GLN A 533 7.89 -37.00 -15.31
C GLN A 533 8.59 -36.78 -13.96
N VAL A 534 7.82 -36.36 -12.95
CA VAL A 534 8.25 -36.26 -11.55
C VAL A 534 7.14 -36.76 -10.65
N GLU A 535 7.50 -37.48 -9.58
CA GLU A 535 6.53 -38.11 -8.67
C GLU A 535 5.63 -37.07 -7.98
N SER A 536 6.17 -35.89 -7.66
CA SER A 536 5.44 -34.80 -6.99
C SER A 536 4.32 -34.19 -7.84
N LEU A 537 4.32 -34.42 -9.15
CA LEU A 537 3.29 -33.93 -10.09
C LEU A 537 2.51 -35.08 -10.73
N ASN A 538 2.40 -36.22 -10.04
CA ASN A 538 1.63 -37.36 -10.54
C ASN A 538 0.11 -37.05 -10.45
N ASN A 539 -0.48 -36.70 -11.59
CA ASN A 539 -1.88 -36.28 -11.69
C ASN A 539 -2.48 -36.82 -13.00
N ASP A 540 -3.65 -37.46 -12.94
CA ASP A 540 -4.36 -38.04 -14.09
C ASP A 540 -4.80 -37.00 -15.13
N ASN A 541 -4.79 -35.72 -14.76
CA ASN A 541 -5.07 -34.60 -15.66
C ASN A 541 -3.82 -34.05 -16.35
N ARG A 542 -2.64 -34.56 -16.02
CA ARG A 542 -1.38 -34.12 -16.62
C ARG A 542 -1.27 -34.57 -18.06
N ALA A 543 -0.90 -33.64 -18.95
CA ALA A 543 -0.74 -33.96 -20.35
C ALA A 543 0.54 -34.79 -20.58
N PRO A 544 0.50 -35.84 -21.42
CA PRO A 544 1.68 -36.65 -21.76
C PRO A 544 2.70 -35.91 -22.63
N TYR A 545 2.30 -34.83 -23.29
CA TYR A 545 3.15 -34.01 -24.14
C TYR A 545 3.01 -32.51 -23.82
N GLU A 546 4.01 -31.75 -24.25
CA GLU A 546 4.00 -30.30 -24.32
C GLU A 546 4.17 -29.88 -25.78
N LEU A 547 3.24 -29.06 -26.26
CA LEU A 547 3.29 -28.44 -27.57
C LEU A 547 4.03 -27.11 -27.47
N LEU A 548 5.17 -27.02 -28.15
CA LEU A 548 5.95 -25.81 -28.28
C LEU A 548 5.51 -25.08 -29.56
N LEU A 549 4.81 -23.96 -29.36
CA LEU A 549 4.23 -23.14 -30.42
C LEU A 549 5.03 -21.83 -30.55
N PRO A 550 5.80 -21.64 -31.64
CA PRO A 550 6.37 -20.34 -31.96
C PRO A 550 5.26 -19.34 -32.28
N VAL A 551 5.29 -18.18 -31.64
CA VAL A 551 4.31 -17.11 -31.82
C VAL A 551 4.99 -15.80 -32.17
N GLU A 552 4.29 -15.03 -33.01
CA GLU A 552 4.67 -13.69 -33.40
C GLU A 552 3.43 -12.80 -33.26
N VAL A 553 3.48 -11.87 -32.32
CA VAL A 553 2.34 -11.01 -31.97
C VAL A 553 2.77 -9.56 -32.08
N GLY A 554 1.98 -8.77 -32.82
CA GLY A 554 2.21 -7.34 -32.95
C GLY A 554 2.14 -6.60 -31.60
N PRO A 555 2.63 -5.35 -31.54
CA PRO A 555 2.56 -4.53 -30.33
C PRO A 555 1.10 -4.27 -29.92
N LEU A 556 0.80 -4.35 -28.62
CA LEU A 556 -0.54 -4.12 -28.03
C LEU A 556 -1.65 -4.89 -28.77
N GLY A 557 -1.37 -6.14 -29.13
CA GLY A 557 -2.21 -6.94 -30.00
C GLY A 557 -2.35 -8.39 -29.54
N TYR A 558 -3.03 -9.20 -30.35
CA TYR A 558 -3.15 -10.63 -30.12
C TYR A 558 -3.06 -11.40 -31.44
N ALA A 559 -2.64 -12.66 -31.35
CA ALA A 559 -2.66 -13.63 -32.45
C ALA A 559 -3.43 -14.88 -32.02
N THR A 560 -4.18 -15.46 -32.93
CA THR A 560 -4.92 -16.71 -32.68
C THR A 560 -4.40 -17.82 -33.59
N TYR A 561 -4.19 -18.98 -32.98
CA TYR A 561 -3.74 -20.20 -33.63
C TYR A 561 -4.78 -21.30 -33.42
N ILE A 562 -5.10 -22.05 -34.46
CA ILE A 562 -5.99 -23.20 -34.38
C ILE A 562 -5.12 -24.45 -34.28
N VAL A 563 -5.28 -25.18 -33.19
CA VAL A 563 -4.61 -26.45 -32.92
C VAL A 563 -5.59 -27.57 -33.19
N ASP A 564 -5.17 -28.55 -33.98
CA ASP A 564 -5.99 -29.69 -34.38
C ASP A 564 -5.20 -30.99 -34.19
N ASN A 565 -5.84 -32.02 -33.65
CA ASN A 565 -5.25 -33.35 -33.50
C ASN A 565 -5.45 -34.25 -34.73
N SER A 566 -6.24 -33.80 -35.71
CA SER A 566 -6.50 -34.51 -36.96
C SER A 566 -5.38 -34.31 -37.98
N THR A 567 -5.06 -35.39 -38.69
CA THR A 567 -4.24 -35.36 -39.89
C THR A 567 -5.02 -34.66 -41.00
N SER A 568 -4.46 -33.63 -41.62
CA SER A 568 -4.69 -33.45 -43.05
C SER A 568 -4.17 -34.72 -43.70
N VAL A 569 -5.10 -35.56 -44.16
CA VAL A 569 -4.84 -36.57 -45.19
C VAL A 569 -4.24 -35.88 -46.40
#